data_AF-A0A645EY69-F1
#
_entry.id   AF-A0A645EY69-F1
#
_cell.length_a   1.000
_cell.length_b   1.000
_cell.length_c   1.000
_cell.angle_alpha   90.00
_cell.angle_beta   90.00
_cell.angle_gamma   90.00
#
_symmetry.space_group_name_H-M   'P 1'
#
loop_
_entity.id
_entity.type
_entity.pdbx_description
1 polymer ?
#
loop_
_entity_poly.entity_id
_entity_poly.type
_entity_poly.pdbx_seq_one_letter_code
_entity_poly.pdbx_strand_id
1 'polypeptide(L)'
;MMFGQLSGCESLREIVCIATAHASKTYHLGFGRSVITRSNLAKANANRDSKIFEEFAYKMISIAQSKRITREFEIAGQLTAKKYPSPLRRIVYYSKEHRRTFTYLTNSFTTRAEHIALLYKNRWQVELFFKWIKQHLHVKSFWGVTENAVRIQIYSAITAYCLIAIVEHDLHLNRSTFDVLRILSISLLDKTPIRELFERTELADNMLDEDRLQLSFNF
;
A
#
# COMPACT_ATOMS: atom_id res chain seq x y z
N MET A 1 -6.50 11.48 8.94
CA MET A 1 -5.87 10.16 9.03
C MET A 1 -5.17 9.81 7.73
N MET A 2 -5.86 9.82 6.58
CA MET A 2 -5.22 9.60 5.27
C MET A 2 -4.05 10.56 4.96
N PHE A 3 -4.20 11.86 5.27
CA PHE A 3 -3.09 12.83 5.19
C PHE A 3 -1.84 12.35 5.95
N GLY A 4 -1.99 11.92 7.21
CA GLY A 4 -0.87 11.40 7.99
C GLY A 4 -0.24 10.15 7.38
N GLN A 5 -1.02 9.30 6.71
CA GLN A 5 -0.49 8.11 6.05
C GLN A 5 0.34 8.47 4.83
N LEU A 6 -0.17 9.38 4.00
CA LEU A 6 0.50 9.84 2.79
C LEU A 6 1.71 10.73 3.10
N SER A 7 1.68 11.50 4.19
CA SER A 7 2.81 12.33 4.65
C SER A 7 3.88 11.54 5.43
N GLY A 8 3.65 10.25 5.70
CA GLY A 8 4.61 9.43 6.45
C GLY A 8 4.73 9.77 7.94
N CYS A 9 3.67 10.30 8.56
CA CYS A 9 3.70 10.67 9.98
C CYS A 9 3.70 9.43 10.89
N GLU A 10 4.50 9.45 11.95
CA GLU A 10 4.59 8.37 12.92
C GLU A 10 3.74 8.61 14.17
N SER A 11 3.23 9.84 14.34
CA SER A 11 2.45 10.22 15.52
C SER A 11 1.40 11.29 15.23
N LEU A 12 0.38 11.38 16.10
CA LEU A 12 -0.58 12.50 16.06
C LEU A 12 0.10 13.87 16.22
N ARG A 13 1.24 13.92 16.93
CA ARG A 13 1.98 15.17 17.15
C ARG A 13 2.58 15.68 15.84
N GLU A 14 3.17 14.79 15.04
CA GLU A 14 3.70 15.13 13.72
C GLU A 14 2.61 15.59 12.77
N ILE A 15 1.46 14.89 12.75
CA ILE A 15 0.30 15.30 11.94
C ILE A 15 -0.11 16.73 12.28
N VAL A 16 -0.21 17.06 13.57
CA VAL A 16 -0.55 18.42 14.03
C VAL A 16 0.53 19.42 13.65
N CYS A 17 1.81 19.07 13.81
CA CYS A 17 2.93 19.94 13.48
C CYS A 17 2.91 20.34 12.00
N ILE A 18 2.84 19.35 11.10
CA ILE A 18 2.79 19.58 9.65
C ILE A 18 1.52 20.36 9.27
N ALA A 19 0.37 19.98 9.82
CA ALA A 19 -0.88 20.67 9.51
C ALA A 19 -0.89 22.14 9.97
N THR A 20 -0.21 22.44 11.08
CA THR A 20 -0.06 23.81 11.60
C THR A 20 0.96 24.60 10.78
N ALA A 21 2.09 24.01 10.41
CA ALA A 21 3.10 24.63 9.54
C ALA A 21 2.52 25.03 8.18
N HIS A 22 1.52 24.28 7.69
CA HIS A 22 0.82 24.56 6.44
C HIS A 22 -0.64 25.01 6.65
N ALA A 23 -0.94 25.72 7.74
CA ALA A 23 -2.30 26.14 8.09
C ALA A 23 -3.06 26.87 6.96
N SER A 24 -2.35 27.66 6.15
CA SER A 24 -2.93 28.38 5.01
C SER A 24 -3.47 27.44 3.92
N LYS A 25 -2.89 26.25 3.77
CA LYS A 25 -3.27 25.24 2.78
C LYS A 25 -4.23 24.20 3.35
N THR A 26 -4.16 23.91 4.66
CA THR A 26 -5.00 22.88 5.29
C THR A 26 -6.48 23.24 5.37
N TYR A 27 -6.83 24.52 5.33
CA TYR A 27 -8.23 24.96 5.21
C TYR A 27 -8.94 24.31 4.01
N HIS A 28 -8.27 24.29 2.85
CA HIS A 28 -8.82 23.71 1.62
C HIS A 28 -8.89 22.18 1.63
N LEU A 29 -8.18 21.53 2.57
CA LEU A 29 -8.23 20.08 2.77
C LEU A 29 -9.34 19.65 3.74
N GLY A 30 -10.21 20.56 4.16
CA GLY A 30 -11.35 20.26 5.02
C GLY A 30 -11.00 20.19 6.52
N PHE A 31 -9.83 20.67 6.93
CA PHE A 31 -9.46 20.74 8.34
C PHE A 31 -10.11 21.92 9.10
N GLY A 32 -10.76 22.82 8.39
CA GLY A 32 -11.42 24.00 8.96
C GLY A 32 -10.43 25.14 9.26
N ARG A 33 -10.92 26.21 9.89
CA ARG A 33 -10.12 27.42 10.22
C ARG A 33 -9.39 27.30 11.57
N SER A 34 -9.82 26.37 12.41
CA SER A 34 -9.26 26.18 13.75
C SER A 34 -7.99 25.34 13.70
N VAL A 35 -7.01 25.69 14.53
CA VAL A 35 -5.81 24.86 14.74
C VAL A 35 -6.23 23.48 15.22
N ILE A 36 -5.75 22.45 14.53
CA ILE A 36 -6.03 21.06 14.88
C ILE A 36 -5.18 20.70 16.10
N THR A 37 -5.80 20.44 17.23
CA THR A 37 -5.07 19.99 18.42
C THR A 37 -4.93 18.47 18.44
N ARG A 38 -3.86 17.99 19.09
CA ARG A 38 -3.63 16.55 19.29
C ARG A 38 -4.79 15.88 20.03
N SER A 39 -5.33 16.54 21.06
CA SER A 39 -6.47 16.04 21.85
C SER A 39 -7.73 15.90 20.99
N ASN A 40 -8.00 16.87 20.11
CA ASN A 40 -9.15 16.80 19.19
C ASN A 40 -9.01 15.63 18.20
N LEU A 41 -7.81 15.42 17.62
CA LEU A 41 -7.58 14.27 16.73
C LEU A 41 -7.72 12.93 17.47
N ALA A 42 -7.13 12.82 18.66
CA ALA A 42 -7.24 11.60 19.47
C ALA A 42 -8.71 11.30 19.81
N LYS A 43 -9.47 12.31 20.25
CA LYS A 43 -10.90 12.19 20.56
C LYS A 43 -11.71 11.83 19.31
N ALA A 44 -11.42 12.44 18.17
CA ALA A 44 -12.07 12.12 16.90
C ALA A 44 -11.80 10.68 16.47
N ASN A 45 -10.57 10.19 16.60
CA ASN A 45 -10.22 8.80 16.29
C ASN A 45 -10.85 7.80 17.27
N ALA A 46 -11.11 8.19 18.51
CA ALA A 46 -11.80 7.33 19.47
C ALA A 46 -13.31 7.22 19.17
N ASN A 47 -13.94 8.30 18.69
CA ASN A 47 -15.39 8.41 18.63
C ASN A 47 -16.01 8.30 17.23
N ARG A 48 -15.26 8.56 16.16
CA ARG A 48 -15.79 8.43 14.79
C ARG A 48 -16.03 6.98 14.45
N ASP A 49 -17.15 6.66 13.83
CA ASP A 49 -17.40 5.29 13.39
C ASP A 49 -16.32 4.82 12.39
N SER A 50 -15.55 3.81 12.76
CA SER A 50 -14.52 3.22 11.89
C SER A 50 -15.11 2.53 10.67
N LYS A 51 -16.40 2.18 10.68
CA LYS A 51 -17.09 1.51 9.57
C LYS A 51 -17.10 2.34 8.29
N ILE A 52 -17.14 3.67 8.40
CA ILE A 52 -17.07 4.56 7.24
C ILE A 52 -15.72 4.38 6.51
N PHE A 53 -14.63 4.27 7.27
CA PHE A 53 -13.30 4.06 6.70
C PHE A 53 -13.15 2.66 6.13
N GLU A 54 -13.75 1.66 6.78
CA GLU A 54 -13.82 0.28 6.33
C GLU A 54 -14.53 0.15 4.98
N GLU A 55 -15.75 0.67 4.86
CA GLU A 55 -16.54 0.62 3.63
C GLU A 55 -15.82 1.35 2.49
N PHE A 56 -15.20 2.50 2.79
CA PHE A 56 -14.41 3.22 1.80
C PHE A 56 -13.18 2.42 1.36
N ALA A 57 -12.46 1.79 2.29
CA ALA A 57 -11.32 0.95 1.97
C ALA A 57 -11.74 -0.23 1.07
N TYR A 58 -12.84 -0.90 1.36
CA TYR A 58 -13.38 -1.97 0.52
C TYR A 58 -13.75 -1.47 -0.88
N LYS A 59 -14.36 -0.28 -0.98
CA LYS A 59 -14.64 0.35 -2.27
C LYS A 59 -13.36 0.60 -3.07
N MET A 60 -12.32 1.11 -2.43
CA MET A 60 -11.02 1.39 -3.05
C MET A 60 -10.28 0.12 -3.46
N ILE A 61 -10.37 -0.96 -2.67
CA ILE A 61 -9.86 -2.28 -3.04
C ILE A 61 -10.53 -2.76 -4.32
N SER A 62 -11.86 -2.67 -4.41
CA SER A 62 -12.60 -3.10 -5.59
C SER A 62 -12.16 -2.35 -6.86
N ILE A 63 -11.95 -1.04 -6.77
CA ILE A 63 -11.46 -0.22 -7.91
C ILE A 63 -10.01 -0.59 -8.27
N ALA A 64 -9.14 -0.75 -7.28
CA ALA A 64 -7.75 -1.13 -7.52
C ALA A 64 -7.65 -2.53 -8.15
N GLN A 65 -8.50 -3.46 -7.71
CA GLN A 65 -8.62 -4.80 -8.28
C GLN A 65 -9.11 -4.74 -9.72
N SER A 66 -10.18 -4.01 -10.03
CA SER A 66 -10.69 -3.92 -11.41
C SER A 66 -9.67 -3.37 -12.40
N LYS A 67 -8.72 -2.55 -11.93
CA LYS A 67 -7.62 -1.99 -12.74
C LYS A 67 -6.42 -2.95 -12.85
N ARG A 68 -6.14 -3.77 -11.84
CA ARG A 68 -4.98 -4.67 -11.80
C ARG A 68 -5.28 -6.13 -12.17
N ILE A 69 -6.54 -6.54 -12.27
CA ILE A 69 -6.90 -7.90 -12.69
C ILE A 69 -6.58 -8.06 -14.18
N THR A 70 -5.44 -8.67 -14.46
CA THR A 70 -5.10 -9.16 -15.82
C THR A 70 -5.49 -10.62 -16.02
N ARG A 71 -5.94 -11.32 -14.96
CA ARG A 71 -6.45 -12.70 -15.02
C ARG A 71 -7.47 -12.96 -13.92
N GLU A 72 -8.64 -13.46 -14.30
CA GLU A 72 -9.56 -14.13 -13.39
C GLU A 72 -8.83 -15.30 -12.71
N PHE A 73 -8.87 -15.34 -11.38
CA PHE A 73 -8.62 -16.58 -10.66
C PHE A 73 -9.54 -16.63 -9.45
N GLU A 74 -10.35 -17.68 -9.37
CA GLU A 74 -11.21 -17.95 -8.23
C GLU A 74 -10.41 -18.70 -7.16
N ILE A 75 -10.51 -18.23 -5.91
CA ILE A 75 -10.00 -18.95 -4.74
C ILE A 75 -11.21 -19.29 -3.86
N ALA A 76 -11.70 -20.52 -3.98
CA ALA A 76 -12.63 -21.10 -3.02
C ALA A 76 -11.81 -21.76 -1.89
N GLY A 77 -11.93 -21.26 -0.65
CA GLY A 77 -11.15 -21.77 0.49
C GLY A 77 -12.00 -21.93 1.75
N GLN A 78 -11.94 -23.11 2.37
CA GLN A 78 -12.75 -23.46 3.56
C GLN A 78 -11.91 -24.14 4.67
N LEU A 79 -10.93 -23.42 5.25
CA LEU A 79 -10.25 -23.62 6.57
C LEU A 79 -9.67 -25.03 6.93
N THR A 80 -8.53 -25.08 7.64
CA THR A 80 -7.56 -26.21 7.59
C THR A 80 -7.61 -27.25 8.73
N ALA A 81 -7.42 -28.53 8.36
CA ALA A 81 -7.00 -29.73 9.12
C ALA A 81 -7.85 -30.31 10.29
N LYS A 82 -8.67 -29.53 11.00
CA LYS A 82 -9.84 -30.11 11.70
C LYS A 82 -11.03 -30.31 10.73
N LYS A 83 -10.86 -29.78 9.51
CA LYS A 83 -11.84 -29.51 8.47
C LYS A 83 -11.53 -30.21 7.15
N TYR A 84 -10.37 -30.86 7.02
CA TYR A 84 -9.98 -31.59 5.82
C TYR A 84 -9.61 -33.05 6.18
N PRO A 85 -10.60 -33.91 6.48
CA PRO A 85 -10.42 -35.36 6.61
C PRO A 85 -10.16 -36.05 5.25
N SER A 86 -10.38 -35.32 4.17
CA SER A 86 -10.28 -35.79 2.79
C SER A 86 -8.82 -35.90 2.31
N PRO A 87 -8.52 -36.80 1.35
CA PRO A 87 -7.18 -36.91 0.78
C PRO A 87 -6.72 -35.56 0.21
N LEU A 88 -5.43 -35.27 0.39
CA LEU A 88 -4.75 -34.12 -0.19
C LEU A 88 -3.81 -34.59 -1.30
N ARG A 89 -3.69 -33.79 -2.36
CA ARG A 89 -2.76 -34.06 -3.44
C ARG A 89 -1.41 -33.43 -3.14
N ARG A 90 -0.36 -34.25 -3.14
CA ARG A 90 1.03 -33.78 -3.09
C ARG A 90 1.53 -33.48 -4.50
N ILE A 91 2.12 -32.32 -4.68
CA ILE A 91 2.70 -31.86 -5.95
C ILE A 91 4.16 -31.54 -5.71
N VAL A 92 5.03 -32.00 -6.60
CA VAL A 92 6.45 -31.66 -6.60
C VAL A 92 6.73 -30.79 -7.82
N TYR A 93 7.29 -29.61 -7.58
CA TYR A 93 7.65 -28.64 -8.62
C TYR A 93 9.15 -28.40 -8.57
N TYR A 94 9.85 -28.63 -9.68
CA TYR A 94 11.27 -28.27 -9.80
C TYR A 94 11.40 -26.83 -10.31
N SER A 95 11.95 -25.95 -9.47
CA SER A 95 12.27 -24.59 -9.87
C SER A 95 13.66 -24.55 -10.51
N LYS A 96 13.72 -24.24 -11.80
CA LYS A 96 15.00 -24.02 -12.52
C LYS A 96 15.75 -22.80 -11.97
N GLU A 97 15.02 -21.76 -11.55
CA GLU A 97 15.56 -20.52 -10.98
C GLU A 97 16.33 -20.78 -9.68
N HIS A 98 15.74 -21.53 -8.75
CA HIS A 98 16.35 -21.81 -7.45
C HIS A 98 17.11 -23.15 -7.40
N ARG A 99 17.19 -23.87 -8.53
CA ARG A 99 17.80 -25.20 -8.67
C ARG A 99 17.36 -26.20 -7.58
N ARG A 100 16.11 -26.12 -7.14
CA ARG A 100 15.56 -26.97 -6.06
C ARG A 100 14.12 -27.40 -6.33
N THR A 101 13.73 -28.53 -5.73
CA THR A 101 12.34 -29.00 -5.73
C THR A 101 11.56 -28.39 -4.57
N PHE A 102 10.34 -27.96 -4.85
CA PHE A 102 9.36 -27.55 -3.86
C PHE A 102 8.24 -28.59 -3.81
N THR A 103 7.79 -28.92 -2.61
CA THR A 103 6.65 -29.83 -2.42
C THR A 103 5.47 -29.04 -1.86
N TYR A 104 4.34 -29.08 -2.56
CA TYR A 104 3.10 -28.41 -2.19
C TYR A 104 2.00 -29.43 -1.89
N LEU A 105 1.07 -29.07 -1.01
CA LEU A 105 -0.15 -29.82 -0.73
C LEU A 105 -1.34 -29.01 -1.20
N THR A 106 -2.26 -29.63 -1.91
CA THR A 106 -3.49 -28.96 -2.38
C THR A 106 -4.71 -29.84 -2.13
N ASN A 107 -5.86 -29.19 -1.96
CA ASN A 107 -7.17 -29.81 -2.00
C ASN A 107 -7.75 -29.85 -3.43
N SER A 108 -7.09 -29.21 -4.41
CA SER A 108 -7.50 -29.24 -5.82
C SER A 108 -6.85 -30.39 -6.58
N PHE A 109 -7.66 -31.36 -7.00
CA PHE A 109 -7.21 -32.50 -7.78
C PHE A 109 -7.19 -32.22 -9.30
N THR A 110 -7.96 -31.23 -9.76
CA THR A 110 -8.14 -30.92 -11.19
C THR A 110 -7.12 -29.92 -11.70
N THR A 111 -6.66 -28.98 -10.87
CA THR A 111 -5.74 -27.93 -11.29
C THR A 111 -4.38 -28.51 -11.65
N ARG A 112 -3.75 -28.01 -12.73
CA ARG A 112 -2.40 -28.42 -13.12
C ARG A 112 -1.38 -28.07 -12.03
N ALA A 113 -0.38 -28.93 -11.86
CA ALA A 113 0.69 -28.76 -10.87
C ALA A 113 1.42 -27.41 -11.02
N GLU A 114 1.63 -26.96 -12.25
CA GLU A 114 2.26 -25.67 -12.57
C GLU A 114 1.45 -24.48 -12.04
N HIS A 115 0.13 -24.50 -12.19
CA HIS A 115 -0.72 -23.40 -11.72
C HIS A 115 -0.76 -23.35 -10.20
N ILE A 116 -0.72 -24.51 -9.53
CA ILE A 116 -0.65 -24.58 -8.07
C ILE A 116 0.69 -24.02 -7.58
N ALA A 117 1.80 -24.40 -8.22
CA ALA A 117 3.10 -23.81 -7.89
C ALA A 117 3.09 -22.28 -8.09
N LEU A 118 2.44 -21.79 -9.15
CA LEU A 118 2.26 -20.35 -9.39
C LEU A 118 1.40 -19.67 -8.31
N LEU A 119 0.29 -20.29 -7.87
CA LEU A 119 -0.54 -19.78 -6.77
C LEU A 119 0.26 -19.69 -5.46
N TYR A 120 1.05 -20.72 -5.15
CA TYR A 120 1.95 -20.71 -4.00
C TYR A 120 3.05 -19.64 -4.12
N LYS A 121 3.55 -19.36 -5.34
CA LYS A 121 4.45 -18.23 -5.59
C LYS A 121 3.73 -16.90 -5.34
N ASN A 122 2.49 -16.75 -5.80
CA ASN A 122 1.68 -15.54 -5.60
C ASN A 122 1.27 -15.33 -4.13
N ARG A 123 1.23 -16.38 -3.31
CA ARG A 123 1.01 -16.24 -1.85
C ARG A 123 2.06 -15.33 -1.21
N TRP A 124 3.30 -15.38 -1.67
CA TRP A 124 4.37 -14.50 -1.17
C TRP A 124 4.08 -13.01 -1.45
N GLN A 125 3.32 -12.69 -2.49
CA GLN A 125 2.91 -11.31 -2.79
C GLN A 125 2.07 -10.72 -1.67
N VAL A 126 1.28 -11.54 -0.96
CA VAL A 126 0.52 -11.10 0.22
C VAL A 126 1.48 -10.66 1.34
N GLU A 127 2.55 -11.41 1.56
CA GLU A 127 3.57 -11.07 2.57
C GLU A 127 4.34 -9.80 2.19
N LEU A 128 4.73 -9.67 0.91
CA LEU A 128 5.38 -8.47 0.39
C LEU A 128 4.45 -7.25 0.49
N PHE A 129 3.15 -7.41 0.22
CA PHE A 129 2.15 -6.36 0.41
C PHE A 129 2.08 -5.89 1.86
N PHE A 130 1.96 -6.81 2.83
CA PHE A 130 1.93 -6.43 4.24
C PHE A 130 3.27 -5.86 4.71
N LYS A 131 4.39 -6.36 4.19
CA LYS A 131 5.72 -5.77 4.42
C LYS A 131 5.74 -4.32 3.93
N TRP A 132 5.24 -4.07 2.72
CA TRP A 132 5.17 -2.74 2.13
C TRP A 132 4.30 -1.79 2.97
N ILE A 133 3.09 -2.21 3.37
CA ILE A 133 2.21 -1.38 4.21
C ILE A 133 2.88 -1.03 5.54
N LYS A 134 3.46 -2.02 6.22
CA LYS A 134 4.12 -1.80 7.51
C LYS A 134 5.35 -0.90 7.37
N GLN A 135 6.07 -0.97 6.25
CA GLN A 135 7.28 -0.19 6.02
C GLN A 135 6.99 1.26 5.62
N HIS A 136 6.04 1.48 4.70
CA HIS A 136 5.89 2.77 4.03
C HIS A 136 4.67 3.57 4.49
N LEU A 137 3.67 2.93 5.09
CA LEU A 137 2.48 3.59 5.64
C LEU A 137 2.48 3.59 7.18
N HIS A 138 3.67 3.50 7.79
CA HIS A 138 3.93 3.65 9.23
C HIS A 138 2.88 3.01 10.17
N VAL A 139 2.36 1.83 9.81
CA VAL A 139 1.44 1.03 10.66
C VAL A 139 2.20 0.33 11.81
N LYS A 140 3.46 0.71 12.05
CA LYS A 140 4.30 0.21 13.16
C LYS A 140 3.99 0.91 14.48
N SER A 141 3.61 2.18 14.43
CA SER A 141 3.16 2.96 15.58
C SER A 141 1.69 3.29 15.43
N PHE A 142 0.90 2.99 16.46
CA PHE A 142 -0.52 3.35 16.46
C PHE A 142 -0.69 4.78 16.96
N TRP A 143 -1.51 5.56 16.26
CA TRP A 143 -1.81 6.95 16.62
C TRP A 143 -2.89 7.07 17.71
N GLY A 144 -3.34 5.95 18.25
CA GLY A 144 -4.29 5.89 19.36
C GLY A 144 -4.26 4.51 20.02
N VAL A 145 -4.80 4.44 21.23
CA VAL A 145 -4.81 3.21 22.06
C VAL A 145 -6.14 2.47 22.01
N THR A 146 -7.16 3.04 21.38
CA THR A 146 -8.49 2.40 21.26
C THR A 146 -8.57 1.54 20.00
N GLU A 147 -9.36 0.46 20.04
CA GLU A 147 -9.60 -0.39 18.88
C GLU A 147 -10.06 0.43 17.67
N ASN A 148 -11.00 1.35 17.90
CA ASN A 148 -11.55 2.19 16.84
C ASN A 148 -10.48 3.07 16.18
N ALA A 149 -9.56 3.66 16.95
CA ALA A 149 -8.47 4.46 16.39
C ALA A 149 -7.54 3.61 15.52
N VAL A 150 -7.24 2.37 15.95
CA VAL A 150 -6.44 1.40 15.20
C VAL A 150 -7.14 1.00 13.90
N ARG A 151 -8.44 0.68 13.95
CA ARG A 151 -9.25 0.36 12.75
C ARG A 151 -9.20 1.49 11.74
N ILE A 152 -9.46 2.74 12.15
CA ILE A 152 -9.39 3.91 11.28
C ILE A 152 -8.01 4.05 10.63
N GLN A 153 -6.93 3.84 11.40
CA GLN A 153 -5.57 3.94 10.88
C GLN A 153 -5.28 2.87 9.83
N ILE A 154 -5.66 1.61 10.09
CA ILE A 154 -5.48 0.48 9.17
C ILE A 154 -6.26 0.71 7.88
N TYR A 155 -7.54 1.05 7.96
CA TYR A 155 -8.36 1.30 6.76
C TYR A 155 -7.86 2.53 5.98
N SER A 156 -7.38 3.57 6.67
CA SER A 156 -6.73 4.71 6.02
C SER A 156 -5.44 4.31 5.29
N ALA A 157 -4.64 3.40 5.85
CA ALA A 157 -3.42 2.90 5.19
C ALA A 157 -3.77 2.08 3.95
N ILE A 158 -4.71 1.15 4.05
CA ILE A 158 -5.18 0.36 2.90
C ILE A 158 -5.69 1.28 1.79
N THR A 159 -6.49 2.29 2.17
CA THR A 159 -6.99 3.30 1.24
C THR A 159 -5.86 4.06 0.55
N ALA A 160 -4.85 4.51 1.30
CA ALA A 160 -3.69 5.20 0.75
C ALA A 160 -2.93 4.33 -0.25
N TYR A 161 -2.69 3.06 0.07
CA TYR A 161 -2.08 2.11 -0.86
C TYR A 161 -2.90 1.95 -2.15
N CYS A 162 -4.22 1.74 -2.02
CA CYS A 162 -5.10 1.60 -3.18
C CYS A 162 -5.06 2.86 -4.05
N LEU A 163 -5.05 4.06 -3.46
CA LEU A 163 -4.91 5.31 -4.21
C LEU A 163 -3.61 5.35 -5.00
N ILE A 164 -2.48 5.03 -4.37
CA ILE A 164 -1.16 5.03 -5.03
C ILE A 164 -1.14 4.02 -6.18
N ALA A 165 -1.69 2.82 -5.96
CA ALA A 165 -1.81 1.79 -6.98
C ALA A 165 -2.70 2.19 -8.16
N ILE A 166 -3.77 2.94 -7.90
CA ILE A 166 -4.66 3.47 -8.94
C ILE A 166 -3.97 4.59 -9.73
N VAL A 167 -3.29 5.52 -9.05
CA VAL A 167 -2.56 6.62 -9.70
C VAL A 167 -1.46 6.08 -10.59
N GLU A 168 -0.67 5.13 -10.10
CA GLU A 168 0.39 4.47 -10.86
C GLU A 168 -0.15 3.80 -12.13
N HIS A 169 -1.27 3.08 -12.00
CA HIS A 169 -1.94 2.42 -13.12
C HIS A 169 -2.51 3.41 -14.14
N ASP A 170 -3.28 4.40 -13.70
CA ASP A 170 -4.04 5.31 -14.57
C ASP A 170 -3.17 6.34 -15.29
N LEU A 171 -2.03 6.69 -14.71
CA LEU A 171 -1.06 7.59 -15.32
C LEU A 171 0.05 6.84 -16.09
N HIS A 172 0.04 5.50 -16.09
CA HIS A 172 1.04 4.67 -16.76
C HIS A 172 2.49 5.04 -16.43
N LEU A 173 2.76 5.33 -15.15
CA LEU A 173 4.04 5.91 -14.72
C LEU A 173 5.23 4.95 -14.84
N ASN A 174 5.01 3.64 -15.02
CA ASN A 174 6.05 2.59 -15.05
C ASN A 174 7.05 2.66 -13.86
N ARG A 175 6.66 3.32 -12.76
CA ARG A 175 7.45 3.50 -11.55
C ARG A 175 6.97 2.56 -10.46
N SER A 176 7.83 2.28 -9.49
CA SER A 176 7.41 1.47 -8.34
C SER A 176 6.34 2.21 -7.52
N THR A 177 5.42 1.48 -6.91
CA THR A 177 4.43 2.06 -5.97
C THR A 177 5.08 2.87 -4.83
N PHE A 178 6.32 2.54 -4.46
CA PHE A 178 7.08 3.30 -3.47
C PHE A 178 7.53 4.66 -4.00
N ASP A 179 8.02 4.73 -5.24
CA ASP A 179 8.44 6.00 -5.84
C ASP A 179 7.26 6.95 -6.03
N VAL A 180 6.12 6.40 -6.48
CA VAL A 180 4.87 7.15 -6.60
C VAL A 180 4.42 7.69 -5.25
N LEU A 181 4.46 6.87 -4.19
CA LEU A 181 4.21 7.33 -2.83
C LEU A 181 5.16 8.49 -2.46
N ARG A 182 6.47 8.31 -2.61
CA ARG A 182 7.49 9.29 -2.21
C ARG A 182 7.27 10.65 -2.88
N ILE A 183 7.02 10.66 -4.19
CA ILE A 183 6.76 11.88 -4.96
C ILE A 183 5.50 12.56 -4.45
N LEU A 184 4.41 11.80 -4.25
CA LEU A 184 3.16 12.34 -3.73
C LEU A 184 3.30 12.84 -2.27
N SER A 185 4.09 12.17 -1.45
CA SER A 185 4.35 12.57 -0.06
C SER A 185 5.01 13.94 0.03
N ILE A 186 5.96 14.23 -0.88
CA ILE A 186 6.68 15.52 -0.91
C ILE A 186 5.77 16.63 -1.45
N SER A 187 4.92 16.32 -2.42
CA SER A 187 4.10 17.30 -3.14
C SER A 187 2.63 17.31 -2.69
N LEU A 188 2.33 16.77 -1.52
CA LEU A 188 0.97 16.54 -1.02
C LEU A 188 0.16 17.84 -0.85
N LEU A 189 0.84 18.96 -0.65
CA LEU A 189 0.28 20.30 -0.50
C LEU A 189 0.64 21.22 -1.68
N ASP A 190 1.20 20.66 -2.73
CA ASP A 190 1.46 21.38 -3.97
C ASP A 190 0.16 21.48 -4.78
N LYS A 191 0.03 22.56 -5.55
CA LYS A 191 -1.08 22.80 -6.47
C LYS A 191 -0.78 22.36 -7.90
N THR A 192 0.47 21.94 -8.17
CA THR A 192 0.88 21.41 -9.47
C THR A 192 -0.01 20.22 -9.87
N PRO A 193 -0.54 20.18 -11.10
CA PRO A 193 -1.30 19.04 -11.60
C PRO A 193 -0.51 17.73 -11.46
N ILE A 194 -1.19 16.66 -11.07
CA ILE A 194 -0.54 15.38 -10.75
C ILE A 194 0.30 14.83 -11.91
N ARG A 195 -0.14 15.00 -13.16
CA ARG A 195 0.59 14.57 -14.35
C ARG A 195 1.92 15.32 -14.52
N GLU A 196 1.88 16.64 -14.40
CA GLU A 196 3.06 17.50 -14.51
C GLU A 196 4.07 17.24 -13.38
N LEU A 197 3.58 16.90 -12.18
CA LEU A 197 4.43 16.54 -11.06
C LEU A 197 5.35 15.34 -11.38
N PHE A 198 4.80 14.32 -12.03
CA PHE A 198 5.58 13.13 -12.40
C PHE A 198 6.48 13.39 -13.62
N GLU A 199 6.04 14.19 -14.59
CA GLU A 199 6.85 14.59 -15.75
C GLU A 199 8.08 15.42 -15.36
N ARG A 200 7.93 16.40 -14.45
CA ARG A 200 9.06 17.19 -13.93
C ARG A 200 10.10 16.33 -13.21
N THR A 201 9.64 15.29 -12.51
CA THR A 201 10.53 14.38 -11.79
C THR A 201 11.27 13.45 -12.76
N GLU A 202 10.67 13.04 -13.88
CA GLU A 202 11.36 12.32 -14.95
C GLU A 202 12.50 13.14 -15.55
N LEU A 203 12.26 14.42 -15.83
CA LEU A 203 13.30 15.32 -16.34
C LEU A 203 14.46 15.48 -15.36
N ALA A 204 14.17 15.62 -14.06
CA ALA A 204 15.20 15.73 -13.03
C ALA A 204 15.98 14.42 -12.83
N ASP A 205 15.33 13.26 -12.83
CA ASP A 205 15.99 11.95 -12.74
C ASP A 205 16.89 11.71 -13.97
N ASN A 206 16.44 12.07 -15.18
CA ASN A 206 17.22 11.95 -16.41
C ASN A 206 18.42 12.89 -16.45
N MET A 207 18.27 14.14 -15.98
CA MET A 207 19.39 15.08 -15.85
C MET A 207 20.42 14.61 -14.81
N LEU A 208 19.98 13.98 -13.72
CA LEU A 208 20.87 13.39 -12.72
C LEU A 208 21.61 12.14 -13.23
N ASP A 209 21.03 11.40 -14.18
CA ASP A 209 21.69 10.27 -14.86
C ASP A 209 22.66 10.75 -15.96
N GLU A 210 22.37 11.85 -16.66
CA GLU A 210 23.33 12.48 -17.59
C GLU A 210 24.53 13.12 -16.85
N ASP A 211 24.32 13.73 -15.69
CA ASP A 211 25.39 14.28 -14.85
C ASP A 211 26.14 13.21 -14.03
N ARG A 212 25.70 11.94 -14.07
CA ARG A 212 26.49 10.78 -13.60
C ARG A 212 27.52 10.36 -14.65
N LEU A 213 28.40 11.30 -15.02
CA LEU A 213 29.76 10.94 -15.41
C LEU A 213 30.45 10.34 -14.19
N GLN A 214 30.20 9.04 -13.95
CA GLN A 214 30.90 8.27 -12.94
C GLN A 214 32.40 8.35 -13.25
N LEU A 215 33.18 8.91 -12.32
CA LEU A 215 34.62 8.73 -12.29
C LEU A 215 34.90 7.22 -12.15
N SER A 216 35.22 6.57 -13.27
CA SER A 216 35.74 5.21 -13.26
C SER A 216 37.15 5.25 -12.68
N PHE A 217 37.29 4.89 -11.40
CA PHE A 217 38.61 4.52 -10.88
C PHE A 217 38.91 3.10 -11.36
N ASN A 218 39.76 2.98 -12.37
CA ASN A 218 40.42 1.74 -12.70
C ASN A 218 41.47 1.45 -11.62
N PHE A 219 41.19 0.49 -10.76
CA PHE A 219 42.20 -0.29 -10.05
C PHE A 219 42.03 -1.75 -10.40
#